data_AF-A0A4Y2MVH3-F1
#
_entry.id   AF-A0A4Y2MVH3-F1
#
_cell.length_a   1.000
_cell.length_b   1.000
_cell.length_c   1.000
_cell.angle_alpha   90.00
_cell.angle_beta   90.00
_cell.angle_gamma   90.00
#
_symmetry.space_group_name_H-M   'P 1'
#
loop_
_entity.id
_entity.type
_entity.pdbx_description
1 polymer ?
#
loop_
_entity_poly.entity_id
_entity_poly.type
_entity_poly.pdbx_seq_one_letter_code
_entity_poly.pdbx_strand_id
1 'polypeptide(L)'
;MFLNHSPLERYELCKKHNICTNCLNFHPSKSCTSKSRCQICSSFHNSKLHRDKTDISIPSTVEAFIDTAPKVNSEQCFALRSTDKKNSKPMKYLMSTAVAYVNGMPVRIILDSASEINFISSDCAISLGLKRNRIHSSVSGINGLAQDIKYETNAIISNKDNSFNESLKFMVVPKISSVTPSCNLDISKLSLPKHIKLADPSFHKPAKISMLLGAQVFFKIIKADQIKINDSITLQNSVFNYIVTGGLPTADDKLHCFLLSEQEGLENLISKFWQLESLEDESLNLNSQTKLCEDHFVNNHRRDQTGHYIVQMAFLKEPSCLGESKQTAIRRLNSLWRKLEANPNLQQLYRNFIHEYLDIGHMEQVFEVSEPTVAYYMPHHGVLRPDSKSTQLRTVFDVSCATTTGESFNSILANGGVIQDELFATLLRFRKNRIGLISDIKKMFRMIFIDESQRDLLRIVWKESIDDSIKTYKMNRVVYGTTCAPYLAQRVLKQLVMDDGHNYPLAASAVGSDMYMDDLLTGAADIYSAKQLKEQLIALFRGGGMQLHKWSSNCKELLANSEVSDGDVSLAIPDKAKALGLL
;
A
#
# COMPACT_ATOMS: atom_id res chain seq x y z
N MET A 1 17.51 27.88 23.38
CA MET A 1 16.43 26.92 23.66
C MET A 1 16.76 25.52 23.12
N PHE A 2 17.01 25.33 21.81
CA PHE A 2 17.30 24.01 21.21
C PHE A 2 18.48 23.23 21.84
N LEU A 3 19.58 23.90 22.21
CA LEU A 3 20.75 23.25 22.82
C LEU A 3 20.53 22.81 24.28
N ASN A 4 19.46 23.24 24.94
CA ASN A 4 19.17 22.87 26.33
C ASN A 4 18.41 21.53 26.43
N HIS A 5 17.96 20.99 25.31
CA HIS A 5 17.22 19.73 25.21
C HIS A 5 18.15 18.53 25.03
N SER A 6 17.70 17.34 25.46
CA SER A 6 18.41 16.08 25.19
C SER A 6 18.49 15.78 23.68
N PRO A 7 19.44 14.96 23.19
CA PRO A 7 19.48 14.59 21.77
C PRO A 7 18.17 13.96 21.24
N LEU A 8 17.43 13.25 22.10
CA LEU A 8 16.11 12.72 21.79
C LEU A 8 15.09 13.85 21.61
N GLU A 9 14.99 14.75 22.58
CA GLU A 9 14.09 15.91 22.52
C GLU A 9 14.40 16.83 21.34
N ARG A 10 15.68 17.05 21.01
CA ARG A 10 16.09 17.83 19.84
C ARG A 10 15.63 17.18 18.55
N TYR A 11 15.72 15.85 18.46
CA TYR A 11 15.27 15.11 17.28
C TYR A 11 13.74 15.14 17.15
N GLU A 12 13.01 15.00 18.26
CA GLU A 12 11.55 15.14 18.28
C GLU A 12 11.10 16.58 17.95
N LEU A 13 11.82 17.61 18.42
CA LEU A 13 11.60 18.99 18.01
C LEU A 13 11.85 19.18 16.51
N CYS A 14 12.87 18.52 15.94
CA CYS A 14 13.12 18.58 14.50
C CYS A 14 11.95 17.96 13.72
N LYS A 15 11.45 16.80 14.15
CA LYS A 15 10.25 16.17 13.56
C LYS A 15 9.01 17.06 13.70
N LYS A 16 8.75 17.58 14.90
CA LYS A 16 7.56 18.40 15.21
C LYS A 16 7.50 19.69 14.39
N HIS A 17 8.65 20.31 14.11
CA HIS A 17 8.73 21.60 13.42
C HIS A 17 9.18 21.50 11.96
N ASN A 18 9.18 20.31 11.36
CA ASN A 18 9.62 20.05 9.98
C ASN A 18 11.03 20.58 9.67
N ILE A 19 11.94 20.44 10.63
CA ILE A 19 13.35 20.80 10.52
C ILE A 19 14.14 19.55 10.13
N CYS A 20 15.01 19.67 9.14
CA CYS A 20 15.84 18.59 8.65
C CYS A 20 16.80 18.09 9.74
N THR A 21 16.78 16.79 10.00
CA THR A 21 17.66 16.14 10.98
C THR A 21 19.13 16.12 10.54
N ASN A 22 19.44 16.40 9.27
CA ASN A 22 20.81 16.43 8.75
C ASN A 22 21.46 17.83 8.86
N CYS A 23 20.79 18.88 8.39
CA CYS A 23 21.37 20.24 8.36
C CYS A 23 20.69 21.26 9.28
N LEU A 24 19.64 20.86 10.01
CA LEU A 24 18.86 21.72 10.93
C LEU A 24 18.20 22.95 10.27
N ASN A 25 17.85 22.85 8.97
CA ASN A 25 17.08 23.87 8.24
C ASN A 25 15.64 23.40 7.95
N PHE A 26 14.74 24.32 7.63
CA PHE A 26 13.32 24.04 7.33
C PHE A 26 13.14 23.37 5.97
N HIS A 27 13.21 22.03 5.96
CA HIS A 27 12.78 21.17 4.86
C HIS A 27 12.78 19.69 5.32
N PRO A 28 12.10 18.79 4.60
CA PRO A 28 12.17 17.36 4.85
C PRO A 28 13.60 16.79 4.73
N SER A 29 13.97 15.82 5.56
CA SER A 29 15.31 15.18 5.48
C SER A 29 15.56 14.47 4.14
N LYS A 30 14.51 14.04 3.43
CA LYS A 30 14.60 13.42 2.10
C LYS A 30 14.99 14.41 0.99
N SER A 31 14.74 15.70 1.17
CA SER A 31 15.09 16.77 0.22
C SER A 31 16.34 17.56 0.62
N CYS A 32 17.09 17.05 1.61
CA CYS A 32 18.33 17.69 2.06
C CYS A 32 19.45 17.57 1.03
N THR A 33 19.96 18.71 0.55
CA THR A 33 21.13 18.78 -0.33
C THR A 33 22.46 18.83 0.43
N SER A 34 22.42 18.94 1.77
CA SER A 34 23.62 18.97 2.60
C SER A 34 24.34 17.63 2.59
N LYS A 35 25.63 17.66 2.24
CA LYS A 35 26.53 16.50 2.32
C LYS A 35 27.14 16.31 3.72
N SER A 36 26.73 17.12 4.70
CA SER A 36 27.20 17.01 6.08
C SER A 36 26.92 15.63 6.64
N ARG A 37 27.88 15.08 7.38
CA ARG A 37 27.75 13.82 8.11
C ARG A 37 27.99 14.07 9.59
N CYS A 38 27.37 13.24 10.43
CA CYS A 38 27.64 13.24 11.86
C CYS A 38 29.14 13.01 12.10
N GLN A 39 29.79 13.90 12.86
CA GLN A 39 31.22 13.79 13.14
C GLN A 39 31.57 12.65 14.13
N ILE A 40 30.55 11.99 14.70
CA ILE A 40 30.73 10.91 15.69
C ILE A 40 30.54 9.52 15.05
N CYS A 41 29.53 9.34 14.19
CA CYS A 41 29.24 8.03 13.56
C CYS A 41 29.13 8.05 12.04
N SER A 42 29.47 9.17 11.39
CA SER A 42 29.50 9.31 9.92
C SER A 42 28.16 9.06 9.19
N SER A 43 27.05 8.96 9.94
CA SER A 43 25.69 8.79 9.43
C SER A 43 25.07 10.14 9.03
N PHE A 44 24.00 10.10 8.23
CA PHE A 44 23.30 11.29 7.72
C PHE A 44 22.38 11.93 8.77
N HIS A 45 22.98 12.57 9.77
CA HIS A 45 22.31 13.43 10.74
C HIS A 45 23.29 14.47 11.31
N ASN A 46 22.76 15.55 11.87
CA ASN A 46 23.56 16.58 12.53
C ASN A 46 24.18 16.04 13.82
N SER A 47 25.45 16.34 14.09
CA SER A 47 26.15 15.89 15.31
C SER A 47 25.43 16.27 16.60
N LYS A 48 24.64 17.35 16.62
CA LYS A 48 23.83 17.77 17.78
C LYS A 48 22.65 16.85 18.11
N LEU A 49 22.30 15.95 17.19
CA LEU A 49 21.25 14.94 17.31
C LEU A 49 21.82 13.52 17.51
N HIS A 50 23.15 13.38 17.58
CA HIS A 50 23.80 12.09 17.73
C HIS A 50 23.41 11.45 19.08
N ARG A 51 23.14 10.14 19.05
CA ARG A 51 22.81 9.33 20.22
C ARG A 51 23.78 8.16 20.30
N ASP A 52 24.44 8.02 21.43
CA ASP A 52 25.28 6.86 21.72
C ASP A 52 24.39 5.63 21.93
N LYS A 53 24.86 4.46 21.49
CA LYS A 53 24.13 3.18 21.55
C LYS A 53 23.77 2.72 22.98
N THR A 54 24.16 3.46 24.00
CA THR A 54 23.91 3.18 25.42
C THR A 54 22.66 3.87 25.99
N ASP A 55 22.07 4.85 25.29
CA ASP A 55 20.84 5.52 25.74
C ASP A 55 19.63 5.06 24.91
N ILE A 56 19.11 3.89 25.25
CA ILE A 56 17.82 3.38 24.73
C ILE A 56 16.83 3.31 25.90
N SER A 57 16.26 4.46 26.24
CA SER A 57 14.85 4.53 26.63
C SER A 57 14.06 4.77 25.34
N ILE A 58 13.15 3.85 25.00
CA ILE A 58 12.40 3.87 23.74
C ILE A 58 11.12 4.67 23.95
N PRO A 59 10.91 5.76 23.19
CA PRO A 59 9.60 6.09 22.65
C PRO A 59 9.52 5.62 21.20
N SER A 60 8.45 4.90 20.91
CA SER A 60 8.04 4.39 19.60
C SER A 60 7.82 5.52 18.60
N THR A 61 8.38 5.36 17.38
CA THR A 61 7.82 5.72 16.05
C THR A 61 8.94 6.09 15.06
N VAL A 62 9.34 5.14 14.19
CA VAL A 62 9.45 5.39 12.73
C VAL A 62 9.28 4.05 12.00
N GLU A 63 8.40 4.09 11.01
CA GLU A 63 8.04 3.06 10.05
C GLU A 63 9.23 2.63 9.17
N ALA A 64 9.41 1.32 9.04
CA ALA A 64 10.04 0.68 7.88
C ALA A 64 9.31 -0.64 7.63
N PHE A 65 8.63 -0.71 6.47
CA PHE A 65 8.07 -1.89 5.79
C PHE A 65 7.86 -3.15 6.64
N ILE A 66 6.66 -3.24 7.23
CA ILE A 66 6.14 -4.44 7.88
C ILE A 66 5.24 -5.15 6.86
N ASP A 67 5.74 -6.26 6.31
CA ASP A 67 4.87 -7.39 5.98
C ASP A 67 4.18 -7.78 7.30
N THR A 68 2.85 -7.76 7.30
CA THR A 68 1.98 -7.97 8.46
C THR A 68 2.39 -9.19 9.29
N ALA A 69 3.07 -8.93 10.41
CA ALA A 69 3.16 -9.84 11.54
C ALA A 69 2.26 -9.28 12.66
N PRO A 70 1.40 -10.11 13.28
CA PRO A 70 0.52 -9.66 14.35
C PRO A 70 1.32 -9.17 15.57
N LYS A 71 0.75 -8.18 16.27
CA LYS A 71 1.29 -7.55 17.49
C LYS A 71 1.75 -8.61 18.50
N VAL A 72 3.00 -8.50 18.93
CA VAL A 72 3.59 -9.30 20.00
C VAL A 72 2.95 -8.89 21.33
N ASN A 73 1.91 -9.61 21.74
CA ASN A 73 1.60 -9.78 23.16
C ASN A 73 2.78 -10.52 23.80
N SER A 74 3.15 -10.11 25.00
CA SER A 74 4.20 -10.71 25.83
C SER A 74 4.30 -12.23 25.64
N GLU A 75 5.42 -12.71 25.10
CA GLU A 75 5.72 -14.12 24.87
C GLU A 75 5.71 -14.89 26.22
N GLN A 76 4.53 -15.35 26.66
CA GLN A 76 4.42 -16.44 27.62
C GLN A 76 4.53 -17.75 26.84
N CYS A 77 5.73 -18.34 26.84
CA CYS A 77 5.92 -19.71 26.36
C CYS A 77 5.13 -20.69 27.26
N PHE A 78 4.08 -21.30 26.71
CA PHE A 78 3.45 -22.48 27.30
C PHE A 78 4.29 -23.71 26.94
N ALA A 79 5.19 -24.10 27.82
CA ALA A 79 5.79 -25.42 27.75
C ALA A 79 4.75 -26.48 28.19
N LEU A 80 4.65 -27.57 27.42
CA LEU A 80 3.91 -28.77 27.82
C LEU A 80 4.46 -29.27 29.17
N ARG A 81 3.58 -29.36 30.17
CA ARG A 81 3.90 -29.89 31.50
C ARG A 81 4.07 -31.40 31.40
N SER A 82 5.30 -31.90 31.42
CA SER A 82 5.55 -33.29 31.83
C SER A 82 5.89 -33.27 33.31
N THR A 83 4.98 -33.74 34.16
CA THR A 83 5.28 -33.98 35.57
C THR A 83 5.94 -35.35 35.68
N ASP A 84 7.26 -35.42 35.56
CA ASP A 84 7.99 -36.62 35.94
C ASP A 84 8.18 -36.61 37.47
N LYS A 85 7.24 -37.22 38.20
CA LYS A 85 7.32 -37.39 39.65
C LYS A 85 8.32 -38.50 39.99
N LYS A 86 9.64 -38.21 39.95
CA LYS A 86 10.65 -39.02 40.65
C LYS A 86 11.85 -38.16 41.09
N ASN A 87 11.92 -37.82 42.38
CA ASN A 87 13.08 -37.51 43.26
C ASN A 87 14.41 -36.88 42.71
N SER A 88 14.50 -36.40 41.48
CA SER A 88 15.66 -35.69 40.94
C SER A 88 15.42 -34.18 41.02
N LYS A 89 16.45 -33.43 41.42
CA LYS A 89 16.41 -31.96 41.35
C LYS A 89 16.22 -31.56 39.87
N PRO A 90 15.34 -30.60 39.56
CA PRO A 90 15.16 -30.17 38.18
C PRO A 90 16.48 -29.64 37.61
N MET A 91 16.80 -30.01 36.37
CA MET A 91 18.02 -29.59 35.68
C MET A 91 17.70 -28.82 34.41
N LYS A 92 18.42 -27.72 34.17
CA LYS A 92 18.47 -27.04 32.87
C LYS A 92 19.68 -27.54 32.09
N TYR A 93 19.45 -28.08 30.92
CA TYR A 93 20.50 -28.58 30.05
C TYR A 93 21.09 -27.47 29.19
N LEU A 94 22.42 -27.44 29.12
CA LEU A 94 23.20 -26.52 28.29
C LEU A 94 23.19 -27.00 26.84
N MET A 95 22.91 -26.07 25.93
CA MET A 95 22.91 -26.34 24.49
C MET A 95 24.33 -26.24 23.91
N SER A 96 24.63 -27.10 22.94
CA SER A 96 25.91 -27.15 22.22
C SER A 96 26.09 -25.94 21.31
N THR A 97 26.40 -24.79 21.91
CA THR A 97 26.53 -23.50 21.24
C THR A 97 27.99 -23.12 21.01
N ALA A 98 28.25 -22.41 19.91
CA ALA A 98 29.58 -21.92 19.53
C ALA A 98 29.50 -20.58 18.79
N VAL A 99 30.63 -19.90 18.66
CA VAL A 99 30.79 -18.73 17.79
C VAL A 99 31.63 -19.13 16.58
N ALA A 100 30.99 -19.18 15.42
CA ALA A 100 31.64 -19.37 14.13
C ALA A 100 31.82 -18.05 13.40
N TYR A 101 32.56 -18.05 12.29
CA TYR A 101 32.78 -16.87 11.46
C TYR A 101 32.23 -17.11 10.05
N VAL A 102 31.48 -16.12 9.54
CA VAL A 102 30.99 -16.09 8.15
C VAL A 102 31.33 -14.72 7.58
N ASN A 103 32.07 -14.69 6.46
CA ASN A 103 32.60 -13.44 5.89
C ASN A 103 33.36 -12.58 6.92
N GLY A 104 34.06 -13.23 7.86
CA GLY A 104 34.79 -12.56 8.95
C GLY A 104 33.93 -12.02 10.10
N MET A 105 32.60 -12.17 10.04
CA MET A 105 31.69 -11.76 11.10
C MET A 105 31.39 -12.92 12.05
N PRO A 106 31.44 -12.70 13.39
CA PRO A 106 31.10 -13.74 14.36
C PRO A 106 29.59 -13.98 14.38
N VAL A 107 29.20 -15.25 14.28
CA VAL A 107 27.82 -15.70 14.27
C VAL A 107 27.65 -16.77 15.34
N ARG A 108 26.64 -16.61 16.18
CA ARG A 108 26.33 -17.60 17.21
C ARG A 108 25.54 -18.75 16.59
N ILE A 109 26.09 -19.95 16.74
CA ILE A 109 25.58 -21.17 16.14
C ILE A 109 25.19 -22.18 17.21
N ILE A 110 24.31 -23.11 16.84
CA ILE A 110 24.03 -24.33 17.61
C ILE A 110 24.38 -25.56 16.77
N LEU A 111 24.90 -26.59 17.42
CA LEU A 111 25.20 -27.88 16.81
C LEU A 111 24.08 -28.87 17.15
N ASP A 112 23.49 -29.47 16.12
CA ASP A 112 22.40 -30.42 16.26
C ASP A 112 22.65 -31.65 15.39
N SER A 113 23.01 -32.77 16.03
CA SER A 113 23.22 -34.04 15.34
C SER A 113 21.93 -34.70 14.88
N ALA A 114 20.76 -34.24 15.35
CA ALA A 114 19.46 -34.78 14.97
C ALA A 114 18.84 -34.07 13.76
N SER A 115 19.46 -32.98 13.28
CA SER A 115 19.01 -32.27 12.09
C SER A 115 19.78 -32.74 10.85
N GLU A 116 19.08 -33.20 9.81
CA GLU A 116 19.73 -33.65 8.57
C GLU A 116 20.29 -32.50 7.73
N ILE A 117 19.77 -31.28 7.92
CA ILE A 117 20.07 -30.09 7.13
C ILE A 117 20.50 -28.93 8.01
N ASN A 118 21.15 -27.93 7.40
CA ASN A 118 21.59 -26.73 8.10
C ASN A 118 20.58 -25.60 7.90
N PHE A 119 20.40 -24.75 8.92
CA PHE A 119 19.52 -23.58 8.86
C PHE A 119 20.27 -22.29 9.13
N ILE A 120 19.80 -21.22 8.48
CA ILE A 120 20.22 -19.85 8.76
C ILE A 120 18.98 -18.98 8.93
N SER A 121 19.00 -18.09 9.92
CA SER A 121 17.90 -17.14 10.10
C SER A 121 17.93 -16.06 9.00
N SER A 122 16.74 -15.57 8.63
CA SER A 122 16.59 -14.61 7.53
C SER A 122 17.30 -13.29 7.80
N ASP A 123 17.25 -12.82 9.05
CA ASP A 123 17.96 -11.63 9.52
C ASP A 123 19.49 -11.79 9.43
N CYS A 124 20.01 -12.97 9.78
CA CYS A 124 21.42 -13.30 9.65
C CYS A 124 21.86 -13.34 8.19
N ALA A 125 21.11 -14.04 7.32
CA ALA A 125 21.42 -14.12 5.89
C ALA A 125 21.45 -12.74 5.22
N ILE A 126 20.51 -11.85 5.57
CA ILE A 126 20.46 -10.47 5.09
C ILE A 126 21.64 -9.66 5.63
N SER A 127 21.90 -9.74 6.93
CA SER A 127 22.99 -8.99 7.58
C SER A 127 24.38 -9.38 7.05
N LEU A 128 24.55 -10.65 6.70
CA LEU A 128 25.77 -11.18 6.08
C LEU A 128 25.86 -10.91 4.57
N GLY A 129 24.81 -10.36 3.95
CA GLY A 129 24.77 -10.08 2.50
C GLY A 129 24.78 -11.33 1.62
N LEU A 130 24.29 -12.47 2.12
CA LEU A 130 24.35 -13.74 1.40
C LEU A 130 23.31 -13.79 0.26
N LYS A 131 23.71 -14.41 -0.86
CA LYS A 131 22.82 -14.61 -2.01
C LYS A 131 21.76 -15.67 -1.69
N ARG A 132 20.50 -15.27 -1.69
CA ARG A 132 19.35 -16.15 -1.48
C ARG A 132 18.80 -16.64 -2.81
N ASN A 133 18.80 -17.95 -3.02
CA ASN A 133 18.21 -18.60 -4.19
C ASN A 133 16.82 -19.09 -3.83
N ARG A 134 15.82 -18.85 -4.69
CA ARG A 134 14.44 -19.26 -4.45
C ARG A 134 14.29 -20.77 -4.66
N ILE A 135 13.60 -21.42 -3.75
CA ILE A 135 13.27 -22.84 -3.80
C ILE A 135 11.84 -23.10 -3.33
N HIS A 136 11.37 -24.31 -3.57
CA HIS A 136 10.10 -24.83 -3.08
C HIS A 136 10.39 -26.18 -2.40
N SER A 137 10.67 -26.13 -1.11
CA SER A 137 10.93 -27.32 -0.29
C SER A 137 10.18 -27.21 1.03
N SER A 138 9.91 -28.34 1.66
CA SER A 138 9.26 -28.37 2.97
C SER A 138 10.13 -29.13 3.96
N VAL A 139 10.17 -28.67 5.20
CA VAL A 139 10.95 -29.26 6.29
C VAL A 139 9.98 -29.74 7.36
N SER A 140 10.03 -31.02 7.69
CA SER A 140 9.20 -31.62 8.74
C SER A 140 9.95 -31.76 10.06
N GLY A 141 9.31 -31.38 11.16
CA GLY A 141 9.81 -31.59 12.53
C GLY A 141 9.01 -32.64 13.30
N ILE A 142 9.16 -32.63 14.63
CA ILE A 142 8.42 -33.51 15.54
C ILE A 142 6.90 -33.27 15.36
N ASN A 143 6.12 -34.34 15.39
CA ASN A 143 4.66 -34.35 15.21
C ASN A 143 4.17 -34.05 13.77
N GLY A 144 5.02 -34.23 12.76
CA GLY A 144 4.63 -34.08 11.35
C GLY A 144 4.37 -32.64 10.92
N LEU A 145 4.75 -31.66 11.75
CA LEU A 145 4.66 -30.25 11.42
C LEU A 145 5.65 -29.93 10.30
N ALA A 146 5.12 -29.56 9.14
CA ALA A 146 5.90 -29.19 7.97
C ALA A 146 5.91 -27.66 7.81
N GLN A 147 7.09 -27.09 7.53
CA GLN A 147 7.27 -25.69 7.21
C GLN A 147 7.85 -25.53 5.81
N ASP A 148 7.19 -24.70 5.00
CA ASP A 148 7.66 -24.38 3.66
C ASP A 148 8.85 -23.43 3.69
N ILE A 149 9.91 -23.84 3.01
CA ILE A 149 11.14 -23.09 2.81
C ILE A 149 11.14 -22.49 1.41
N LYS A 150 11.22 -21.15 1.39
CA LYS A 150 11.19 -20.34 0.16
C LYS A 150 12.58 -20.07 -0.41
N TYR A 151 13.61 -20.15 0.41
CA TYR A 151 14.97 -19.74 0.04
C TYR A 151 16.03 -20.65 0.63
N GLU A 152 17.10 -20.83 -0.14
CA GLU A 152 18.35 -21.43 0.29
C GLU A 152 19.52 -20.48 0.04
N THR A 153 20.62 -20.69 0.74
CA THR A 153 21.88 -19.96 0.52
C THR A 153 23.07 -20.87 0.76
N ASN A 154 24.20 -20.54 0.15
CA ASN A 154 25.49 -21.14 0.50
C ASN A 154 26.28 -20.15 1.37
N ALA A 155 26.95 -20.66 2.40
CA ALA A 155 27.84 -19.86 3.23
C ALA A 155 29.06 -20.69 3.63
N ILE A 156 30.20 -20.01 3.74
CA ILE A 156 31.43 -20.59 4.24
C ILE A 156 31.52 -20.34 5.74
N ILE A 157 31.60 -21.41 6.51
CA ILE A 157 31.76 -21.39 7.97
C ILE A 157 33.23 -21.62 8.29
N SER A 158 33.83 -20.73 9.09
CA SER A 158 35.18 -20.92 9.61
C SER A 158 35.31 -20.67 11.11
N ASN A 159 36.40 -21.16 11.69
CA ASN A 159 36.85 -20.75 13.02
C ASN A 159 37.74 -19.50 12.93
N LYS A 160 38.07 -18.91 14.09
CA LYS A 160 38.74 -17.59 14.17
C LYS A 160 40.10 -17.54 13.46
N ASP A 161 40.84 -18.65 13.49
CA ASP A 161 42.16 -18.82 12.88
C ASP A 161 42.09 -19.41 11.46
N ASN A 162 40.89 -19.65 10.92
CA ASN A 162 40.63 -20.28 9.63
C ASN A 162 41.27 -21.67 9.44
N SER A 163 41.65 -22.36 10.53
CA SER A 163 42.14 -23.75 10.47
C SER A 163 41.03 -24.75 10.15
N PHE A 164 39.78 -24.35 10.34
CA PHE A 164 38.59 -25.05 9.87
C PHE A 164 37.81 -24.13 8.94
N ASN A 165 37.42 -24.65 7.77
CA ASN A 165 36.67 -23.92 6.76
C ASN A 165 35.83 -24.91 5.95
N GLU A 166 34.50 -24.75 5.95
CA GLU A 166 33.57 -25.62 5.23
C GLU A 166 32.50 -24.78 4.52
N SER A 167 32.30 -25.05 3.23
CA SER A 167 31.22 -24.47 2.44
C SER A 167 29.96 -25.30 2.63
N LEU A 168 28.94 -24.71 3.25
CA LEU A 168 27.69 -25.39 3.59
C LEU A 168 26.49 -24.74 2.91
N LYS A 169 25.50 -25.58 2.60
CA LYS A 169 24.20 -25.17 2.12
C LYS A 169 23.24 -25.01 3.31
N PHE A 170 22.49 -23.92 3.32
CA PHE A 170 21.55 -23.56 4.37
C PHE A 170 20.15 -23.31 3.83
N MET A 171 19.15 -23.84 4.53
CA MET A 171 17.76 -23.44 4.37
C MET A 171 17.50 -22.14 5.16
N VAL A 172 16.89 -21.15 4.52
CA VAL A 172 16.63 -19.85 5.13
C VAL A 172 15.26 -19.88 5.81
N VAL A 173 15.26 -19.71 7.13
CA VAL A 173 14.05 -19.68 7.97
C VAL A 173 13.85 -18.31 8.61
N PRO A 174 12.63 -17.90 8.98
CA PRO A 174 12.43 -16.61 9.66
C PRO A 174 13.18 -16.50 10.99
N LYS A 175 13.18 -17.58 11.77
CA LYS A 175 13.77 -17.70 13.12
C LYS A 175 14.17 -19.16 13.34
N ILE A 176 15.31 -19.41 14.00
CA ILE A 176 15.76 -20.78 14.33
C ILE A 176 15.20 -21.21 15.68
N SER A 177 15.31 -20.36 16.69
CA SER A 177 14.80 -20.61 18.03
C SER A 177 14.46 -19.30 18.74
N SER A 178 13.79 -19.39 19.89
CA SER A 178 13.81 -18.32 20.89
C SER A 178 15.22 -18.13 21.47
N VAL A 179 15.40 -17.14 22.35
CA VAL A 179 16.69 -16.91 23.00
C VAL A 179 17.12 -18.14 23.79
N THR A 180 18.39 -18.51 23.66
CA THR A 180 18.97 -19.70 24.28
C THR A 180 20.24 -19.30 25.05
N PRO A 181 20.39 -19.67 26.33
CA PRO A 181 19.36 -20.23 27.22
C PRO A 181 18.15 -19.28 27.38
N SER A 182 17.02 -19.83 27.84
CA SER A 182 15.79 -19.04 28.05
C SER A 182 15.89 -18.04 29.20
N CYS A 183 16.83 -18.24 30.12
CA CYS A 183 17.14 -17.35 31.22
C CYS A 183 18.66 -17.30 31.47
N ASN A 184 19.12 -16.32 32.23
CA ASN A 184 20.50 -16.32 32.72
C ASN A 184 20.72 -17.55 33.61
N LEU A 185 21.83 -18.26 33.38
CA LEU A 185 22.25 -19.40 34.19
C LEU A 185 23.33 -18.94 35.17
N ASP A 186 23.16 -19.29 36.45
CA ASP A 186 24.18 -19.03 37.47
C ASP A 186 25.35 -20.00 37.29
N ILE A 187 26.48 -19.45 36.86
CA ILE A 187 27.74 -20.19 36.66
C ILE A 187 28.77 -19.89 37.75
N SER A 188 28.40 -19.22 38.84
CA SER A 188 29.33 -18.87 39.93
C SER A 188 30.03 -20.08 40.55
N LYS A 189 29.35 -21.24 40.56
CA LYS A 189 29.85 -22.51 41.11
C LYS A 189 30.62 -23.36 40.11
N LEU A 190 30.72 -22.92 38.85
CA LEU A 190 31.47 -23.62 37.81
C LEU A 190 32.94 -23.21 37.85
N SER A 191 33.80 -24.08 38.37
CA SER A 191 35.26 -23.91 38.34
C SER A 191 35.82 -24.22 36.94
N LEU A 192 35.55 -23.35 35.97
CA LEU A 192 36.09 -23.47 34.62
C LEU A 192 37.62 -23.25 34.61
N PRO A 193 38.42 -24.13 34.00
CA PRO A 193 39.87 -23.95 33.96
C PRO A 193 40.26 -22.68 33.18
N LYS A 194 41.02 -21.79 33.82
CA LYS A 194 41.39 -20.47 33.27
C LYS A 194 42.17 -20.51 31.95
N HIS A 195 42.80 -21.63 31.61
CA HIS A 195 43.60 -21.81 30.41
C HIS A 195 42.79 -22.32 29.20
N ILE A 196 41.50 -22.63 29.39
CA ILE A 196 40.65 -23.18 28.33
C ILE A 196 39.87 -22.06 27.63
N LYS A 197 39.87 -22.09 26.29
CA LYS A 197 39.00 -21.25 25.47
C LYS A 197 37.67 -21.94 25.25
N LEU A 198 36.58 -21.22 25.51
CA LEU A 198 35.22 -21.70 25.25
C LEU A 198 34.79 -21.41 23.81
N ALA A 199 33.95 -22.28 23.26
CA ALA A 199 33.35 -22.09 21.94
C ALA A 199 32.30 -20.98 21.93
N ASP A 200 31.53 -20.84 22.99
CA ASP A 200 30.63 -19.71 23.25
C ASP A 200 30.93 -19.14 24.65
N PRO A 201 31.66 -18.01 24.77
CA PRO A 201 31.92 -17.36 26.05
C PRO A 201 30.65 -16.87 26.78
N SER A 202 29.56 -16.70 26.03
CA SER A 202 28.26 -16.21 26.51
C SER A 202 27.20 -17.30 26.65
N PHE A 203 27.59 -18.59 26.68
CA PHE A 203 26.67 -19.73 26.74
C PHE A 203 25.62 -19.68 27.88
N HIS A 204 25.91 -18.95 28.96
CA HIS A 204 25.06 -18.79 30.14
C HIS A 204 24.08 -17.62 30.05
N LYS A 205 24.15 -16.79 29.00
CA LYS A 205 23.32 -15.60 28.80
C LYS A 205 22.31 -15.81 27.66
N PRO A 206 21.03 -15.42 27.83
CA PRO A 206 20.05 -15.45 26.75
C PRO A 206 20.51 -14.63 25.56
N ALA A 207 20.66 -15.29 24.42
CA ALA A 207 20.90 -14.64 23.14
C ALA A 207 20.32 -15.47 22.00
N LYS A 208 20.09 -14.84 20.86
CA LYS A 208 19.54 -15.51 19.66
C LYS A 208 20.56 -16.46 19.06
N ILE A 209 20.08 -17.54 18.46
CA ILE A 209 20.86 -18.44 17.59
C ILE A 209 20.59 -18.03 16.14
N SER A 210 21.67 -17.82 15.39
CA SER A 210 21.59 -17.31 14.01
C SER A 210 21.80 -18.40 12.96
N MET A 211 22.46 -19.51 13.33
CA MET A 211 22.63 -20.68 12.45
C MET A 211 22.54 -21.99 13.23
N LEU A 212 22.01 -23.04 12.60
CA LEU A 212 21.97 -24.41 13.10
C LEU A 212 22.77 -25.28 12.15
N LEU A 213 23.76 -25.98 12.69
CA LEU A 213 24.60 -26.92 11.94
C LEU A 213 24.15 -28.35 12.22
N GLY A 214 23.72 -29.03 11.17
CA GLY A 214 23.16 -30.37 11.22
C GLY A 214 24.21 -31.49 11.21
N ALA A 215 23.72 -32.73 11.18
CA ALA A 215 24.48 -33.97 11.16
C ALA A 215 25.55 -34.02 10.06
N GLN A 216 25.32 -33.36 8.92
CA GLN A 216 26.25 -33.28 7.79
C GLN A 216 27.67 -32.82 8.20
N VAL A 217 27.76 -31.87 9.14
CA VAL A 217 29.03 -31.28 9.58
C VAL A 217 29.31 -31.51 11.07
N PHE A 218 28.31 -31.96 11.84
CA PHE A 218 28.41 -32.16 13.28
C PHE A 218 29.65 -32.95 13.70
N PHE A 219 29.86 -34.14 13.13
CA PHE A 219 30.99 -35.00 13.51
C PHE A 219 32.35 -34.53 12.95
N LYS A 220 32.36 -33.59 12.00
CA LYS A 220 33.60 -32.89 11.58
C LYS A 220 34.01 -31.81 12.58
N ILE A 221 33.04 -31.24 13.29
CA ILE A 221 33.25 -30.15 14.24
C ILE A 221 33.74 -30.67 15.59
N ILE A 222 33.19 -31.79 16.06
CA ILE A 222 33.51 -32.39 17.35
C ILE A 222 34.87 -33.12 17.29
N LYS A 223 35.71 -32.92 18.31
CA LYS A 223 37.02 -33.59 18.46
C LYS A 223 36.97 -34.63 19.58
N ALA A 224 37.97 -35.52 19.66
CA ALA A 224 37.98 -36.61 20.63
C ALA A 224 38.10 -36.15 22.10
N ASP A 225 38.81 -35.04 22.37
CA ASP A 225 39.11 -34.64 23.75
C ASP A 225 37.88 -34.14 24.50
N GLN A 226 37.76 -34.57 25.76
CA GLN A 226 36.73 -34.13 26.69
C GLN A 226 37.35 -33.82 28.06
N ILE A 227 36.81 -32.81 28.74
CA ILE A 227 37.20 -32.46 30.10
C ILE A 227 35.95 -32.47 30.97
N LYS A 228 35.89 -33.40 31.93
CA LYS A 228 34.80 -33.46 32.90
C LYS A 228 35.04 -32.45 34.02
N ILE A 229 34.11 -31.51 34.20
CA ILE A 229 34.19 -30.52 35.28
C ILE A 229 33.55 -31.07 36.56
N ASN A 230 32.45 -31.79 36.42
CA ASN A 230 31.76 -32.53 37.48
C ASN A 230 30.89 -33.62 36.83
N ASP A 231 30.12 -34.37 37.64
CA ASP A 231 29.24 -35.44 37.16
C ASP A 231 28.16 -34.97 36.18
N SER A 232 27.85 -33.67 36.16
CA SER A 232 26.77 -33.09 35.35
C SER A 232 27.25 -32.26 34.17
N ILE A 233 28.52 -31.85 34.09
CA ILE A 233 29.03 -30.89 33.10
C ILE A 233 30.34 -31.37 32.48
N THR A 234 30.36 -31.37 31.15
CA THR A 234 31.50 -31.77 30.32
C THR A 234 31.84 -30.66 29.34
N LEU A 235 33.15 -30.42 29.15
CA LEU A 235 33.67 -29.59 28.08
C LEU A 235 34.08 -30.50 26.93
N GLN A 236 33.39 -30.36 25.79
CA GLN A 236 33.66 -31.13 24.59
C GLN A 236 34.56 -30.31 23.66
N ASN A 237 35.76 -30.81 23.33
CA ASN A 237 36.64 -30.14 22.37
C ASN A 237 36.02 -30.14 20.97
N SER A 238 36.22 -29.05 20.24
CA SER A 238 35.71 -28.87 18.88
C SER A 238 36.65 -27.99 18.05
N VAL A 239 36.37 -27.86 16.76
CA VAL A 239 37.07 -26.90 15.88
C VAL A 239 36.86 -25.43 16.29
N PHE A 240 35.82 -25.14 17.09
CA PHE A 240 35.51 -23.81 17.63
C PHE A 240 35.98 -23.62 19.08
N ASN A 241 36.86 -24.47 19.61
CA ASN A 241 37.24 -24.61 21.03
C ASN A 241 36.21 -25.42 21.86
N TYR A 242 36.28 -25.34 23.20
CA TYR A 242 35.51 -26.22 24.08
C TYR A 242 34.05 -25.78 24.21
N ILE A 243 33.13 -26.67 23.82
CA ILE A 243 31.69 -26.51 23.96
C ILE A 243 31.30 -26.97 25.37
N VAL A 244 30.48 -26.19 26.06
CA VAL A 244 29.97 -26.55 27.39
C VAL A 244 28.68 -27.35 27.23
N THR A 245 28.68 -28.60 27.70
CA THR A 245 27.51 -29.48 27.65
C THR A 245 27.21 -30.04 29.05
N GLY A 246 25.95 -30.44 29.28
CA GLY A 246 25.53 -31.01 30.56
C GLY A 246 24.36 -30.28 31.22
N GLY A 247 24.07 -30.62 32.47
CA GLY A 247 22.94 -30.10 33.24
C GLY A 247 23.35 -29.23 34.41
N LEU A 248 22.64 -28.12 34.61
CA LEU A 248 22.74 -27.28 35.80
C LEU A 248 21.50 -27.44 36.68
N PRO A 249 21.64 -27.68 38.00
CA PRO A 249 20.49 -27.69 38.90
C PRO A 249 19.74 -26.36 38.85
N THR A 250 18.42 -26.41 38.76
CA THR A 250 17.54 -25.24 38.75
C THR A 250 16.40 -25.39 39.75
N ALA A 251 15.83 -24.27 40.17
CA ALA A 251 14.58 -24.22 40.93
C ALA A 251 13.35 -23.96 40.03
N ASP A 252 13.58 -23.80 38.72
CA ASP A 252 12.54 -23.53 37.74
C ASP A 252 12.06 -24.84 37.10
N ASP A 253 10.80 -25.19 37.36
CA ASP A 253 10.16 -26.42 36.88
C ASP A 253 9.69 -26.33 35.41
N LYS A 254 9.96 -25.21 34.72
CA LYS A 254 9.60 -25.06 33.31
C LYS A 254 10.56 -25.84 32.41
N LEU A 255 10.02 -26.87 31.76
CA LEU A 255 10.70 -27.58 30.67
C LEU A 255 10.77 -26.67 29.44
N HIS A 256 11.95 -26.47 28.87
CA HIS A 256 12.09 -25.75 27.61
C HIS A 256 12.44 -26.72 26.49
N CYS A 257 11.60 -26.78 25.46
CA CYS A 257 11.91 -27.49 24.22
C CYS A 257 12.49 -26.48 23.22
N PHE A 258 13.60 -26.85 22.56
CA PHE A 258 14.18 -26.06 21.48
C PHE A 258 13.27 -26.03 20.23
N LEU A 259 12.45 -27.07 20.07
CA LEU A 259 11.47 -27.19 19.00
C LEU A 259 10.09 -26.71 19.49
N LEU A 260 9.84 -25.41 19.44
CA LEU A 260 8.50 -24.85 19.61
C LEU A 260 8.08 -24.21 18.30
N SER A 261 7.19 -24.90 17.58
CA SER A 261 6.41 -24.27 16.52
C SER A 261 5.41 -23.33 17.20
N GLU A 262 5.44 -22.04 16.84
CA GLU A 262 4.33 -21.14 17.12
C GLU A 262 3.12 -21.68 16.35
N GLN A 263 2.25 -22.44 17.03
CA GLN A 263 0.90 -22.60 16.50
C GLN A 263 0.22 -21.24 16.62
N GLU A 264 -0.18 -20.64 15.49
CA GLU A 264 -1.13 -19.54 15.53
C GLU A 264 -2.36 -20.05 16.31
N GLY A 265 -2.58 -19.50 17.50
CA GLY A 265 -3.72 -19.92 18.33
C GLY A 265 -5.01 -19.80 17.54
N LEU A 266 -5.95 -20.72 17.76
CA LEU A 266 -7.27 -20.70 17.12
C LEU A 266 -7.93 -19.31 17.22
N GLU A 267 -7.71 -18.61 18.33
CA GLU A 267 -8.15 -17.24 18.58
C GLU A 267 -7.57 -16.22 17.58
N ASN A 268 -6.31 -16.34 17.18
CA ASN A 268 -5.69 -15.48 16.17
C ASN A 268 -6.16 -15.83 14.76
N LEU A 269 -6.38 -17.12 14.46
CA LEU A 269 -6.97 -17.53 13.18
C LEU A 269 -8.42 -17.07 13.05
N ILE A 270 -9.20 -17.18 14.12
CA ILE A 270 -10.57 -16.65 14.22
C ILE A 270 -10.54 -15.12 14.15
N SER A 271 -9.63 -14.43 14.84
CA SER A 271 -9.49 -12.99 14.74
C SER A 271 -9.10 -12.52 13.34
N LYS A 272 -8.22 -13.24 12.64
CA LYS A 272 -7.87 -12.94 11.24
C LYS A 272 -9.04 -13.24 10.30
N PHE A 273 -9.76 -14.34 10.53
CA PHE A 273 -10.97 -14.67 9.78
C PHE A 273 -12.02 -13.57 9.94
N TRP A 274 -12.29 -13.14 11.18
CA TRP A 274 -13.18 -12.02 11.45
C TRP A 274 -12.63 -10.71 10.91
N GLN A 275 -11.33 -10.42 10.91
CA GLN A 275 -10.75 -9.22 10.28
C GLN A 275 -10.83 -9.23 8.75
N LEU A 276 -10.91 -10.42 8.14
CA LEU A 276 -11.07 -10.58 6.69
C LEU A 276 -12.54 -10.53 6.27
N GLU A 277 -13.45 -11.02 7.13
CA GLU A 277 -14.91 -10.93 6.91
C GLU A 277 -15.53 -9.64 7.47
N SER A 278 -14.88 -8.97 8.42
CA SER A 278 -15.28 -7.66 8.90
C SER A 278 -14.81 -6.62 7.89
N LEU A 279 -15.77 -5.90 7.33
CA LEU A 279 -15.53 -4.65 6.62
C LEU A 279 -15.11 -3.59 7.67
N GLU A 280 -13.92 -3.73 8.26
CA GLU A 280 -13.48 -2.82 9.32
C GLU A 280 -12.93 -1.50 8.75
N ASP A 281 -13.78 -0.48 8.87
CA ASP A 281 -13.48 0.79 9.55
C ASP A 281 -12.24 1.61 9.12
N GLU A 282 -12.12 1.90 7.81
CA GLU A 282 -11.52 3.17 7.35
C GLU A 282 -12.42 4.41 7.66
N SER A 283 -13.53 4.21 8.38
CA SER A 283 -14.63 5.16 8.51
C SER A 283 -14.28 6.42 9.30
N LEU A 284 -13.31 6.44 10.22
CA LEU A 284 -13.14 7.63 11.08
C LEU A 284 -12.57 8.86 10.33
N ASN A 285 -11.55 8.66 9.47
CA ASN A 285 -11.05 9.74 8.62
C ASN A 285 -11.94 9.97 7.39
N LEU A 286 -12.45 8.88 6.78
CA LEU A 286 -13.35 8.95 5.64
C LEU A 286 -14.67 9.64 6.01
N ASN A 287 -15.22 9.45 7.22
CA ASN A 287 -16.45 10.10 7.68
C ASN A 287 -16.27 11.61 7.83
N SER A 288 -15.11 12.10 8.30
CA SER A 288 -14.89 13.55 8.46
C SER A 288 -14.82 14.27 7.10
N GLN A 289 -14.09 13.70 6.14
CA GLN A 289 -13.96 14.25 4.79
C GLN A 289 -15.23 14.05 3.96
N THR A 290 -15.90 12.90 4.09
CA THR A 290 -17.19 12.61 3.45
C THR A 290 -18.25 13.58 3.97
N LYS A 291 -18.30 13.81 5.29
CA LYS A 291 -19.19 14.80 5.90
C LYS A 291 -18.88 16.21 5.42
N LEU A 292 -17.60 16.60 5.37
CA LEU A 292 -17.20 17.90 4.81
C LEU A 292 -17.67 18.07 3.37
N CYS A 293 -17.49 17.05 2.52
CA CYS A 293 -17.96 17.10 1.13
C CYS A 293 -19.48 17.15 1.05
N GLU A 294 -20.20 16.41 1.88
CA GLU A 294 -21.67 16.39 1.91
C GLU A 294 -22.24 17.74 2.38
N ASP A 295 -21.78 18.24 3.52
CA ASP A 295 -22.19 19.54 4.05
C ASP A 295 -21.85 20.64 3.04
N HIS A 296 -20.67 20.57 2.40
CA HIS A 296 -20.28 21.54 1.38
C HIS A 296 -21.16 21.46 0.12
N PHE A 297 -21.46 20.26 -0.37
CA PHE A 297 -22.31 20.07 -1.55
C PHE A 297 -23.71 20.61 -1.30
N VAL A 298 -24.33 20.23 -0.17
CA VAL A 298 -25.69 20.67 0.19
C VAL A 298 -25.79 22.19 0.23
N ASN A 299 -24.77 22.87 0.76
CA ASN A 299 -24.77 24.33 0.89
C ASN A 299 -24.40 25.09 -0.40
N ASN A 300 -23.70 24.44 -1.36
CA ASN A 300 -23.06 25.14 -2.48
C ASN A 300 -23.39 24.56 -3.87
N HIS A 301 -24.42 23.73 -3.99
CA HIS A 301 -24.95 23.31 -5.28
C HIS A 301 -26.17 24.15 -5.67
N ARG A 302 -26.40 24.29 -6.97
CA ARG A 302 -27.65 24.84 -7.53
C ARG A 302 -27.97 24.17 -8.85
N ARG A 303 -29.20 24.38 -9.33
CA ARG A 303 -29.66 23.92 -10.64
C ARG A 303 -29.97 25.14 -11.49
N ASP A 304 -29.52 25.14 -12.74
CA ASP A 304 -29.81 26.22 -13.68
C ASP A 304 -31.19 26.03 -14.36
N GLN A 305 -31.59 27.01 -15.17
CA GLN A 305 -32.88 27.00 -15.87
C GLN A 305 -32.98 25.90 -16.93
N THR A 306 -31.85 25.35 -17.37
CA THR A 306 -31.78 24.26 -18.35
C THR A 306 -31.77 22.87 -17.70
N GLY A 307 -31.77 22.82 -16.36
CA GLY A 307 -31.79 21.61 -15.56
C GLY A 307 -30.40 21.11 -15.14
N HIS A 308 -29.31 21.75 -15.56
CA HIS A 308 -27.96 21.31 -15.21
C HIS A 308 -27.59 21.73 -13.78
N TYR A 309 -26.85 20.84 -13.11
CA TYR A 309 -26.31 21.13 -11.78
C TYR A 309 -25.00 21.89 -11.87
N ILE A 310 -24.90 22.97 -11.08
CA ILE A 310 -23.70 23.75 -10.86
C ILE A 310 -23.24 23.48 -9.43
N VAL A 311 -21.99 23.03 -9.29
CA VAL A 311 -21.41 22.59 -8.01
C VAL A 311 -20.11 23.30 -7.70
N GLN A 312 -19.78 23.35 -6.42
CA GLN A 312 -18.46 23.77 -5.93
C GLN A 312 -17.67 22.58 -5.40
N MET A 313 -16.39 22.51 -5.76
CA MET A 313 -15.42 21.56 -5.25
C MET A 313 -15.06 21.91 -3.80
N ALA A 314 -15.05 20.91 -2.92
CA ALA A 314 -14.64 21.07 -1.54
C ALA A 314 -13.11 20.93 -1.40
N PHE A 315 -12.50 21.80 -0.60
CA PHE A 315 -11.05 21.83 -0.38
C PHE A 315 -10.66 21.41 1.02
N LEU A 316 -9.54 20.70 1.13
CA LEU A 316 -8.84 20.37 2.38
C LEU A 316 -7.91 21.50 2.84
N LYS A 317 -7.46 22.33 1.90
CA LYS A 317 -6.58 23.49 2.12
C LYS A 317 -7.05 24.63 1.24
N GLU A 318 -6.87 25.86 1.70
CA GLU A 318 -7.18 27.04 0.90
C GLU A 318 -6.40 27.03 -0.42
N PRO A 319 -7.06 27.27 -1.57
CA PRO A 319 -6.40 27.26 -2.88
C PRO A 319 -5.20 28.21 -3.01
N SER A 320 -5.09 29.23 -2.15
CA SER A 320 -3.95 30.14 -2.06
C SER A 320 -2.62 29.45 -1.72
N CYS A 321 -2.61 28.18 -1.29
CA CYS A 321 -1.38 27.41 -1.09
C CYS A 321 -0.75 26.90 -2.39
N LEU A 322 -1.47 26.95 -3.51
CA LEU A 322 -0.96 26.58 -4.83
C LEU A 322 0.04 27.63 -5.33
N GLY A 323 1.15 27.14 -5.90
CA GLY A 323 2.15 27.98 -6.57
C GLY A 323 1.89 28.19 -8.05
N GLU A 324 2.91 28.68 -8.75
CA GLU A 324 2.93 28.85 -10.20
C GLU A 324 2.86 27.48 -10.90
N SER A 325 2.05 27.36 -11.96
CA SER A 325 1.85 26.13 -12.74
C SER A 325 1.85 26.33 -14.27
N LYS A 326 1.65 27.57 -14.74
CA LYS A 326 1.53 27.94 -16.15
C LYS A 326 2.80 27.62 -16.92
N GLN A 327 3.99 27.91 -16.38
CA GLN A 327 5.24 27.62 -17.09
C GLN A 327 5.44 26.11 -17.30
N THR A 328 5.01 25.28 -16.35
CA THR A 328 5.05 23.83 -16.47
C THR A 328 4.06 23.34 -17.52
N ALA A 329 2.83 23.88 -17.53
CA ALA A 329 1.84 23.55 -18.55
C ALA A 329 2.32 23.96 -19.96
N ILE A 330 2.93 25.13 -20.13
CA ILE A 330 3.51 25.59 -21.40
C ILE A 330 4.64 24.66 -21.88
N ARG A 331 5.55 24.26 -20.99
CA ARG A 331 6.62 23.31 -21.35
C ARG A 331 6.05 21.97 -21.82
N ARG A 332 4.99 21.48 -21.17
CA ARG A 332 4.29 20.24 -21.54
C ARG A 332 3.56 20.40 -22.88
N LEU A 333 2.91 21.54 -23.12
CA LEU A 333 2.26 21.86 -24.39
C LEU A 333 3.27 21.90 -25.55
N ASN A 334 4.43 22.54 -25.39
CA ASN A 334 5.48 22.56 -26.41
C ASN A 334 6.04 21.16 -26.69
N SER A 335 6.13 20.31 -25.67
CA SER A 335 6.49 18.90 -25.84
C SER A 335 5.43 18.10 -26.60
N LEU A 336 4.14 18.37 -26.32
CA LEU A 336 3.02 17.80 -27.05
C LEU A 336 3.06 18.21 -28.52
N TRP A 337 3.27 19.49 -28.82
CA TRP A 337 3.32 20.01 -30.19
C TRP A 337 4.39 19.35 -31.07
N ARG A 338 5.57 19.07 -30.53
CA ARG A 338 6.60 18.29 -31.25
C ARG A 338 6.11 16.90 -31.69
N LYS A 339 5.21 16.28 -30.90
CA LYS A 339 4.60 14.99 -31.27
C LYS A 339 3.47 15.16 -32.28
N LEU A 340 2.72 16.26 -32.19
CA LEU A 340 1.64 16.57 -33.14
C LEU A 340 2.19 16.87 -34.53
N GLU A 341 3.30 17.60 -34.65
CA GLU A 341 3.95 17.85 -35.94
C GLU A 341 4.42 16.57 -36.63
N ALA A 342 4.93 15.61 -35.85
CA ALA A 342 5.34 14.31 -36.38
C ALA A 342 4.15 13.42 -36.79
N ASN A 343 2.91 13.75 -36.40
CA ASN A 343 1.72 12.96 -36.66
C ASN A 343 0.49 13.84 -37.00
N PRO A 344 0.27 14.14 -38.29
CA PRO A 344 -0.85 14.99 -38.74
C PRO A 344 -2.24 14.47 -38.34
N ASN A 345 -2.42 13.15 -38.25
CA ASN A 345 -3.70 12.57 -37.82
C ASN A 345 -3.97 12.90 -36.34
N LEU A 346 -2.98 12.67 -35.48
CA LEU A 346 -3.08 12.99 -34.05
C LEU A 346 -3.29 14.51 -33.84
N GLN A 347 -2.62 15.34 -34.63
CA GLN A 347 -2.82 16.79 -34.62
C GLN A 347 -4.27 17.17 -34.92
N GLN A 348 -4.86 16.62 -35.98
CA GLN A 348 -6.24 16.91 -36.34
C GLN A 348 -7.22 16.42 -35.26
N LEU A 349 -7.01 15.23 -34.71
CA LEU A 349 -7.82 14.72 -33.60
C LEU A 349 -7.76 15.64 -32.37
N TYR A 350 -6.59 16.19 -32.06
CA TYR A 350 -6.41 17.11 -30.92
C TYR A 350 -7.11 18.45 -31.16
N ARG A 351 -6.99 19.01 -32.37
CA ARG A 351 -7.71 20.23 -32.75
C ARG A 351 -9.23 20.03 -32.67
N ASN A 352 -9.73 18.93 -33.23
CA ASN A 352 -11.15 18.59 -33.14
C ASN A 352 -11.64 18.49 -31.69
N PHE A 353 -10.83 17.89 -30.81
CA PHE A 353 -11.15 17.83 -29.38
C PHE A 353 -11.25 19.21 -28.73
N ILE A 354 -10.31 20.13 -29.04
CA ILE A 354 -10.32 21.50 -28.50
C ILE A 354 -11.54 22.27 -29.03
N HIS A 355 -11.79 22.22 -30.33
CA HIS A 355 -12.96 22.90 -30.94
C HIS A 355 -14.27 22.34 -30.40
N GLU A 356 -14.40 21.01 -30.28
CA GLU A 356 -15.58 20.36 -29.68
C GLU A 356 -15.83 20.90 -28.26
N TYR A 357 -14.79 21.04 -27.43
CA TYR A 357 -14.93 21.55 -26.07
C TYR A 357 -15.37 23.03 -26.00
N LEU A 358 -14.96 23.85 -26.97
CA LEU A 358 -15.39 25.24 -27.08
C LEU A 358 -16.85 25.32 -27.57
N ASP A 359 -17.18 24.60 -28.63
CA ASP A 359 -18.48 24.68 -29.30
C ASP A 359 -19.63 24.27 -28.37
N ILE A 360 -19.41 23.26 -27.53
CA ILE A 360 -20.42 22.79 -26.56
C ILE A 360 -20.30 23.49 -25.19
N GLY A 361 -19.46 24.52 -25.08
CA GLY A 361 -19.31 25.34 -23.88
C GLY A 361 -18.70 24.61 -22.67
N HIS A 362 -17.99 23.50 -22.87
CA HIS A 362 -17.27 22.81 -21.80
C HIS A 362 -16.04 23.58 -21.33
N MET A 363 -15.47 24.42 -22.19
CA MET A 363 -14.43 25.36 -21.83
C MET A 363 -14.65 26.68 -22.56
N GLU A 364 -14.04 27.73 -22.04
CA GLU A 364 -14.06 29.06 -22.65
C GLU A 364 -12.67 29.65 -22.70
N GLN A 365 -12.42 30.51 -23.69
CA GLN A 365 -11.16 31.22 -23.79
C GLN A 365 -11.12 32.36 -22.77
N VAL A 366 -9.99 32.50 -22.08
CA VAL A 366 -9.74 33.58 -21.13
C VAL A 366 -9.09 34.74 -21.88
N PHE A 367 -9.66 35.95 -21.74
CA PHE A 367 -9.18 37.19 -22.36
C PHE A 367 -8.62 38.21 -21.35
N GLU A 368 -8.57 37.84 -20.06
CA GLU A 368 -8.10 38.71 -18.98
C GLU A 368 -6.62 39.11 -19.19
N VAL A 369 -6.34 40.40 -18.99
CA VAL A 369 -4.99 40.98 -19.17
C VAL A 369 -4.07 40.64 -17.98
N SER A 370 -4.64 40.51 -16.79
CA SER A 370 -3.93 40.17 -15.55
C SER A 370 -4.27 38.74 -15.11
N GLU A 371 -3.25 38.00 -14.66
CA GLU A 371 -3.44 36.69 -14.05
C GLU A 371 -4.20 36.85 -12.70
N PRO A 372 -5.19 36.00 -12.40
CA PRO A 372 -5.88 36.02 -11.11
C PRO A 372 -4.92 35.67 -9.97
N THR A 373 -5.29 36.07 -8.77
CA THR A 373 -4.50 35.81 -7.55
C THR A 373 -4.27 34.33 -7.29
N VAL A 374 -5.26 33.49 -7.64
CA VAL A 374 -5.17 32.03 -7.53
C VAL A 374 -5.63 31.41 -8.84
N ALA A 375 -4.71 30.71 -9.52
CA ALA A 375 -5.00 29.93 -10.72
C ALA A 375 -4.16 28.66 -10.75
N TYR A 376 -4.72 27.63 -11.38
CA TYR A 376 -4.01 26.38 -11.62
C TYR A 376 -4.14 25.94 -13.08
N TYR A 377 -3.00 25.72 -13.70
CA TYR A 377 -2.88 25.32 -15.10
C TYR A 377 -2.59 23.83 -15.19
N MET A 378 -3.59 23.06 -15.63
CA MET A 378 -3.51 21.62 -15.83
C MET A 378 -2.74 21.33 -17.13
N PRO A 379 -1.57 20.67 -17.08
CA PRO A 379 -0.97 20.10 -18.28
C PRO A 379 -1.92 19.04 -18.86
N HIS A 380 -1.89 18.84 -20.17
CA HIS A 380 -2.71 17.82 -20.80
C HIS A 380 -1.94 17.03 -21.87
N HIS A 381 -2.37 15.80 -22.10
CA HIS A 381 -1.83 14.93 -23.15
C HIS A 381 -2.93 14.05 -23.74
N GLY A 382 -2.68 13.50 -24.92
CA GLY A 382 -3.63 12.64 -25.62
C GLY A 382 -3.23 11.16 -25.52
N VAL A 383 -4.20 10.30 -25.25
CA VAL A 383 -4.05 8.85 -25.33
C VAL A 383 -4.89 8.34 -26.51
N LEU A 384 -4.23 7.79 -27.52
CA LEU A 384 -4.90 7.20 -28.68
C LEU A 384 -5.48 5.84 -28.31
N ARG A 385 -6.72 5.61 -28.72
CA ARG A 385 -7.41 4.33 -28.63
C ARG A 385 -7.91 3.96 -30.02
N PRO A 386 -7.05 3.38 -30.88
CA PRO A 386 -7.42 3.08 -32.27
C PRO A 386 -8.62 2.13 -32.37
N ASP A 387 -8.81 1.26 -31.39
CA ASP A 387 -9.92 0.30 -31.32
C ASP A 387 -11.26 0.93 -30.87
N SER A 388 -11.24 2.19 -30.43
CA SER A 388 -12.44 2.91 -29.98
C SER A 388 -13.17 3.53 -31.18
N LYS A 389 -14.35 2.97 -31.50
CA LYS A 389 -15.20 3.48 -32.60
C LYS A 389 -15.75 4.89 -32.35
N SER A 390 -15.91 5.30 -31.09
CA SER A 390 -16.57 6.56 -30.70
C SER A 390 -15.63 7.65 -30.20
N THR A 391 -14.41 7.32 -29.75
CA THR A 391 -13.44 8.33 -29.30
C THR A 391 -12.01 7.84 -29.51
N GLN A 392 -11.46 8.12 -30.69
CA GLN A 392 -10.10 7.70 -31.06
C GLN A 392 -9.02 8.41 -30.22
N LEU A 393 -9.30 9.62 -29.71
CA LEU A 393 -8.40 10.38 -28.84
C LEU A 393 -9.06 10.68 -27.49
N ARG A 394 -8.47 10.22 -26.39
CA ARG A 394 -8.84 10.63 -25.04
C ARG A 394 -7.78 11.59 -24.49
N THR A 395 -8.15 12.86 -24.33
CA THR A 395 -7.29 13.82 -23.61
C THR A 395 -7.22 13.43 -22.13
N VAL A 396 -6.14 13.74 -21.43
CA VAL A 396 -6.00 13.54 -19.99
C VAL A 396 -5.41 14.81 -19.42
N PHE A 397 -6.07 15.37 -18.41
CA PHE A 397 -5.61 16.53 -17.66
C PHE A 397 -4.82 16.05 -16.44
N ASP A 398 -3.58 16.48 -16.32
CA ASP A 398 -2.69 16.12 -15.22
C ASP A 398 -2.92 17.06 -14.03
N VAL A 399 -3.93 16.71 -13.25
CA VAL A 399 -4.34 17.47 -12.06
C VAL A 399 -3.43 17.21 -10.85
N SER A 400 -2.55 16.21 -10.95
CA SER A 400 -1.57 15.84 -9.92
C SER A 400 -0.20 16.50 -10.14
N CYS A 401 -0.07 17.36 -11.15
CA CYS A 401 1.16 18.09 -11.41
C CYS A 401 1.47 19.06 -10.26
N ALA A 402 2.64 18.94 -9.64
CA ALA A 402 3.03 19.84 -8.57
C ALA A 402 3.31 21.25 -9.11
N THR A 403 2.81 22.25 -8.39
CA THR A 403 3.13 23.67 -8.57
C THR A 403 4.50 24.00 -7.98
N THR A 404 4.95 25.26 -8.09
CA THR A 404 6.22 25.70 -7.47
C THR A 404 6.27 25.55 -5.95
N THR A 405 5.14 25.43 -5.26
CA THR A 405 5.09 25.16 -3.81
C THR A 405 5.23 23.68 -3.47
N GLY A 406 5.19 22.78 -4.46
CA GLY A 406 5.19 21.33 -4.28
C GLY A 406 3.79 20.72 -4.07
N GLU A 407 2.75 21.55 -3.90
CA GLU A 407 1.35 21.12 -3.85
C GLU A 407 0.79 20.95 -5.26
N SER A 408 -0.16 20.02 -5.43
CA SER A 408 -0.91 19.80 -6.67
C SER A 408 -2.38 20.12 -6.44
N PHE A 409 -3.16 20.33 -7.50
CA PHE A 409 -4.59 20.58 -7.31
C PHE A 409 -5.30 19.38 -6.65
N ASN A 410 -4.91 18.15 -7.01
CA ASN A 410 -5.45 16.95 -6.38
C ASN A 410 -5.08 16.80 -4.88
N SER A 411 -3.95 17.34 -4.42
CA SER A 411 -3.55 17.23 -3.00
C SER A 411 -4.32 18.17 -2.08
N ILE A 412 -5.01 19.17 -2.63
CA ILE A 412 -5.83 20.12 -1.86
C ILE A 412 -7.34 19.82 -1.96
N LEU A 413 -7.76 18.95 -2.88
CA LEU A 413 -9.15 18.58 -3.08
C LEU A 413 -9.60 17.53 -2.07
N ALA A 414 -10.84 17.66 -1.59
CA ALA A 414 -11.47 16.62 -0.81
C ALA A 414 -12.06 15.53 -1.71
N ASN A 415 -11.77 14.25 -1.43
CA ASN A 415 -12.24 13.12 -2.24
C ASN A 415 -13.77 12.93 -2.12
N GLY A 416 -14.31 13.12 -0.91
CA GLY A 416 -15.73 12.91 -0.61
C GLY A 416 -16.14 11.45 -0.39
N GLY A 417 -15.20 10.51 -0.55
CA GLY A 417 -15.42 9.10 -0.28
C GLY A 417 -16.18 8.35 -1.38
N VAL A 418 -16.40 7.06 -1.15
CA VAL A 418 -17.10 6.19 -2.09
C VAL A 418 -18.60 6.26 -1.79
N ILE A 419 -19.38 6.86 -2.70
CA ILE A 419 -20.85 6.93 -2.60
C ILE A 419 -21.51 5.64 -3.15
N GLN A 420 -20.77 4.87 -3.97
CA GLN A 420 -21.30 3.74 -4.73
C GLN A 420 -21.36 2.45 -3.91
N ASP A 421 -22.39 1.66 -4.17
CA ASP A 421 -22.46 0.27 -3.73
C ASP A 421 -21.31 -0.54 -4.34
N GLU A 422 -20.91 -1.60 -3.62
CA GLU A 422 -19.93 -2.54 -4.16
C GLU A 422 -20.41 -3.08 -5.51
N LEU A 423 -19.48 -3.12 -6.47
CA LEU A 423 -19.69 -3.65 -7.80
C LEU A 423 -20.36 -5.04 -7.78
N PHE A 424 -19.97 -5.89 -6.83
CA PHE A 424 -20.56 -7.20 -6.64
C PHE A 424 -22.06 -7.16 -6.32
N ALA A 425 -22.48 -6.23 -5.45
CA ALA A 425 -23.89 -6.04 -5.11
C ALA A 425 -24.71 -5.58 -6.33
N THR A 426 -24.15 -4.65 -7.11
CA THR A 426 -24.76 -4.17 -8.37
C THR A 426 -24.95 -5.33 -9.37
N LEU A 427 -23.93 -6.17 -9.55
CA LEU A 427 -24.01 -7.33 -10.44
C LEU A 427 -25.02 -8.39 -9.95
N LEU A 428 -25.12 -8.63 -8.64
CA LEU A 428 -26.11 -9.55 -8.08
C LEU A 428 -27.55 -9.06 -8.31
N ARG A 429 -27.82 -7.77 -8.08
CA ARG A 429 -29.12 -7.16 -8.35
C ARG A 429 -29.48 -7.25 -9.83
N PHE A 430 -28.53 -6.92 -10.70
CA PHE A 430 -28.72 -7.04 -12.15
C PHE A 430 -29.13 -8.47 -12.55
N ARG A 431 -28.45 -9.50 -12.03
CA ARG A 431 -28.74 -10.91 -12.32
C ARG A 431 -30.09 -11.41 -11.82
N LYS A 432 -30.74 -10.71 -10.88
CA LYS A 432 -32.10 -11.04 -10.43
C LYS A 432 -33.16 -10.78 -11.50
N ASN A 433 -32.88 -9.88 -12.45
CA ASN A 433 -33.85 -9.45 -13.44
C ASN A 433 -33.91 -10.43 -14.62
N ARG A 434 -35.13 -10.84 -15.00
CA ARG A 434 -35.36 -11.69 -16.18
C ARG A 434 -35.02 -10.92 -17.46
N ILE A 435 -35.36 -9.64 -17.51
CA ILE A 435 -35.05 -8.74 -18.62
C ILE A 435 -34.06 -7.69 -18.14
N GLY A 436 -32.84 -7.74 -18.68
CA GLY A 436 -31.77 -6.81 -18.33
C GLY A 436 -31.77 -5.58 -19.22
N LEU A 437 -31.43 -4.42 -18.64
CA LEU A 437 -31.24 -3.14 -19.31
C LEU A 437 -29.89 -2.57 -18.91
N ILE A 438 -29.04 -2.30 -19.90
CA ILE A 438 -27.74 -1.66 -19.72
C ILE A 438 -27.75 -0.35 -20.50
N SER A 439 -27.26 0.72 -19.91
CA SER A 439 -27.06 2.01 -20.57
C SER A 439 -25.88 2.76 -19.94
N ASP A 440 -25.43 3.82 -20.59
CA ASP A 440 -24.32 4.69 -20.16
C ASP A 440 -24.80 6.14 -20.16
N ILE A 441 -24.28 6.99 -19.26
CA ILE A 441 -24.56 8.43 -19.26
C ILE A 441 -23.58 9.12 -20.19
N LYS A 442 -24.08 9.68 -21.29
CA LYS A 442 -23.26 10.35 -22.31
C LYS A 442 -22.46 11.49 -21.70
N LYS A 443 -21.13 11.30 -21.63
CA LYS A 443 -20.17 12.30 -21.12
C LYS A 443 -20.52 12.81 -19.72
N MET A 444 -20.92 11.93 -18.80
CA MET A 444 -21.43 12.23 -17.45
C MET A 444 -20.79 13.45 -16.76
N PHE A 445 -19.47 13.42 -16.51
CA PHE A 445 -18.77 14.52 -15.82
C PHE A 445 -18.95 15.87 -16.50
N ARG A 446 -19.06 15.88 -17.84
CA ARG A 446 -19.18 17.10 -18.63
C ARG A 446 -20.58 17.72 -18.60
N MET A 447 -21.57 17.02 -18.02
CA MET A 447 -22.92 17.56 -17.80
C MET A 447 -23.02 18.35 -16.50
N ILE A 448 -21.99 18.31 -15.64
CA ILE A 448 -21.99 18.96 -14.33
C ILE A 448 -21.11 20.20 -14.40
N PHE A 449 -21.69 21.36 -14.13
CA PHE A 449 -21.00 22.64 -14.15
C PHE A 449 -20.20 22.87 -12.88
N ILE A 450 -19.05 23.52 -13.03
CA ILE A 450 -18.30 24.09 -11.93
C ILE A 450 -18.70 25.56 -11.77
N ASP A 451 -18.92 25.98 -10.53
CA ASP A 451 -19.20 27.36 -10.20
C ASP A 451 -18.09 28.30 -10.68
N GLU A 452 -18.47 29.49 -11.16
CA GLU A 452 -17.55 30.44 -11.78
C GLU A 452 -16.37 30.83 -10.88
N SER A 453 -16.61 30.91 -9.57
CA SER A 453 -15.58 31.25 -8.57
C SER A 453 -14.39 30.29 -8.54
N GLN A 454 -14.54 29.06 -9.05
CA GLN A 454 -13.51 28.02 -8.98
C GLN A 454 -12.93 27.63 -10.34
N ARG A 455 -13.46 28.16 -11.45
CA ARG A 455 -13.03 27.77 -12.81
C ARG A 455 -11.58 28.11 -13.12
N ASP A 456 -11.01 29.11 -12.44
CA ASP A 456 -9.60 29.49 -12.60
C ASP A 456 -8.62 28.46 -12.03
N LEU A 457 -9.11 27.50 -11.24
CA LEU A 457 -8.36 26.33 -10.79
C LEU A 457 -8.32 25.22 -11.86
N LEU A 458 -9.07 25.39 -12.96
CA LEU A 458 -9.21 24.42 -14.04
C LEU A 458 -8.77 25.03 -15.38
N ARG A 459 -7.67 25.79 -15.38
CA ARG A 459 -7.12 26.40 -16.60
C ARG A 459 -6.26 25.42 -17.39
N ILE A 460 -6.23 25.61 -18.71
CA ILE A 460 -5.30 24.94 -19.64
C ILE A 460 -4.69 25.96 -20.60
N VAL A 461 -3.62 25.56 -21.29
CA VAL A 461 -2.99 26.35 -22.36
C VAL A 461 -3.04 25.60 -23.67
N TRP A 462 -3.38 26.29 -24.76
CA TRP A 462 -3.39 25.70 -26.10
C TRP A 462 -2.96 26.73 -27.15
N LYS A 463 -2.46 26.25 -28.28
CA LYS A 463 -2.14 27.06 -29.47
C LYS A 463 -2.56 26.27 -30.70
N GLU A 464 -3.00 26.93 -31.76
CA GLU A 464 -3.56 26.25 -32.94
C GLU A 464 -2.45 25.68 -33.84
N SER A 465 -1.28 26.29 -33.87
CA SER A 465 -0.07 25.84 -34.57
C SER A 465 1.20 26.09 -33.73
N ILE A 466 2.37 25.64 -34.22
CA ILE A 466 3.63 25.83 -33.48
C ILE A 466 4.03 27.31 -33.35
N ASP A 467 3.70 28.12 -34.35
CA ASP A 467 4.04 29.54 -34.44
C ASP A 467 2.99 30.45 -33.80
N ASP A 468 1.81 29.92 -33.49
CA ASP A 468 0.75 30.68 -32.85
C ASP A 468 1.07 31.02 -31.39
N SER A 469 0.58 32.20 -30.97
CA SER A 469 0.61 32.60 -29.56
C SER A 469 -0.19 31.62 -28.70
N ILE A 470 0.35 31.27 -27.54
CA ILE A 470 -0.34 30.45 -26.56
C ILE A 470 -1.53 31.22 -26.00
N LYS A 471 -2.71 30.58 -26.05
CA LYS A 471 -3.96 31.06 -25.48
C LYS A 471 -4.29 30.27 -24.21
N THR A 472 -5.03 30.91 -23.31
CA THR A 472 -5.49 30.32 -22.05
C THR A 472 -6.98 30.02 -22.14
N TYR A 473 -7.37 28.88 -21.58
CA TYR A 473 -8.76 28.43 -21.52
C TYR A 473 -9.06 27.97 -20.10
N LYS A 474 -10.32 28.07 -19.66
CA LYS A 474 -10.78 27.52 -18.39
C LYS A 474 -11.95 26.56 -18.59
N MET A 475 -11.96 25.47 -17.84
CA MET A 475 -13.03 24.47 -17.91
C MET A 475 -14.26 24.96 -17.13
N ASN A 476 -15.42 24.79 -17.74
CA ASN A 476 -16.72 25.17 -17.16
C ASN A 476 -17.42 23.99 -16.46
N ARG A 477 -16.86 22.77 -16.58
CA ARG A 477 -17.46 21.50 -16.15
C ARG A 477 -16.50 20.70 -15.28
N VAL A 478 -17.04 19.71 -14.56
CA VAL A 478 -16.23 18.76 -13.78
C VAL A 478 -15.24 18.06 -14.70
N VAL A 479 -13.96 18.12 -14.32
CA VAL A 479 -12.86 17.52 -15.08
C VAL A 479 -12.55 16.13 -14.54
N TYR A 480 -12.63 15.10 -15.40
CA TYR A 480 -12.21 13.76 -15.00
C TYR A 480 -10.70 13.76 -14.67
N GLY A 481 -10.33 13.09 -13.59
CA GLY A 481 -8.96 13.09 -13.06
C GLY A 481 -8.76 13.99 -11.84
N THR A 482 -9.72 14.87 -11.52
CA THR A 482 -9.77 15.52 -10.20
C THR A 482 -10.22 14.53 -9.14
N THR A 483 -9.62 14.56 -7.95
CA THR A 483 -9.97 13.65 -6.83
C THR A 483 -11.46 13.65 -6.50
N CYS A 484 -12.12 14.80 -6.54
CA CYS A 484 -13.54 14.95 -6.17
C CYS A 484 -14.54 14.60 -7.29
N ALA A 485 -14.10 14.38 -8.53
CA ALA A 485 -15.00 14.17 -9.67
C ALA A 485 -15.97 12.99 -9.49
N PRO A 486 -15.53 11.80 -9.03
CA PRO A 486 -16.44 10.68 -8.79
C PRO A 486 -17.52 11.01 -7.77
N TYR A 487 -17.14 11.61 -6.62
CA TYR A 487 -18.08 12.03 -5.59
C TYR A 487 -19.12 13.01 -6.13
N LEU A 488 -18.67 14.09 -6.79
CA LEU A 488 -19.57 15.11 -7.35
C LEU A 488 -20.54 14.51 -8.36
N ALA A 489 -20.05 13.64 -9.25
CA ALA A 489 -20.87 12.99 -10.25
C ALA A 489 -21.97 12.13 -9.64
N GLN A 490 -21.63 11.31 -8.66
CA GLN A 490 -22.58 10.45 -7.95
C GLN A 490 -23.55 11.24 -7.08
N ARG A 491 -23.07 12.28 -6.40
CA ARG A 491 -23.91 13.10 -5.53
C ARG A 491 -24.93 13.91 -6.33
N VAL A 492 -24.58 14.35 -7.54
CA VAL A 492 -25.53 14.97 -8.49
C VAL A 492 -26.60 13.97 -8.93
N LEU A 493 -26.27 12.71 -9.22
CA LEU A 493 -27.30 11.71 -9.52
C LEU A 493 -28.24 11.47 -8.33
N LYS A 494 -27.69 11.42 -7.12
CA LYS A 494 -28.52 11.35 -5.89
C LYS A 494 -29.41 12.59 -5.75
N GLN A 495 -28.87 13.78 -6.03
CA GLN A 495 -29.66 15.02 -5.98
C GLN A 495 -30.78 15.02 -7.02
N LEU A 496 -30.50 14.53 -8.24
CA LEU A 496 -31.52 14.38 -9.29
C LEU A 496 -32.68 13.47 -8.85
N VAL A 497 -32.36 12.36 -8.16
CA VAL A 497 -33.38 11.47 -7.59
C VAL A 497 -34.15 12.15 -6.44
N MET A 498 -33.47 12.94 -5.60
CA MET A 498 -34.14 13.70 -4.53
C MET A 498 -35.09 14.75 -5.08
N ASP A 499 -34.67 15.48 -6.13
CA ASP A 499 -35.43 16.58 -6.71
C ASP A 499 -36.61 16.07 -7.53
N ASP A 500 -36.37 15.15 -8.47
CA ASP A 500 -37.34 14.77 -9.51
C ASP A 500 -37.83 13.32 -9.37
N GLY A 501 -37.19 12.50 -8.53
CA GLY A 501 -37.42 11.05 -8.47
C GLY A 501 -38.82 10.64 -8.02
N HIS A 502 -39.52 11.51 -7.27
CA HIS A 502 -40.92 11.28 -6.89
C HIS A 502 -41.87 11.17 -8.11
N ASN A 503 -41.52 11.80 -9.23
CA ASN A 503 -42.27 11.71 -10.49
C ASN A 503 -41.98 10.41 -11.26
N TYR A 504 -40.86 9.75 -10.95
CA TYR A 504 -40.32 8.62 -11.71
C TYR A 504 -39.85 7.50 -10.77
N PRO A 505 -40.76 6.86 -10.01
CA PRO A 505 -40.39 5.95 -8.91
C PRO A 505 -39.55 4.74 -9.34
N LEU A 506 -39.77 4.19 -10.54
CA LEU A 506 -38.97 3.06 -11.04
C LEU A 506 -37.54 3.52 -11.36
N ALA A 507 -37.40 4.68 -12.00
CA ALA A 507 -36.11 5.27 -12.31
C ALA A 507 -35.38 5.71 -11.03
N ALA A 508 -36.07 6.31 -10.07
CA ALA A 508 -35.52 6.69 -8.77
C ALA A 508 -34.92 5.49 -8.03
N SER A 509 -35.65 4.36 -8.00
CA SER A 509 -35.14 3.11 -7.44
C SER A 509 -33.90 2.64 -8.19
N ALA A 510 -33.95 2.56 -9.52
CA ALA A 510 -32.84 2.05 -10.32
C ALA A 510 -31.59 2.95 -10.23
N VAL A 511 -31.73 4.27 -10.30
CA VAL A 511 -30.60 5.20 -10.15
C VAL A 511 -29.98 5.12 -8.76
N GLY A 512 -30.80 4.86 -7.73
CA GLY A 512 -30.33 4.70 -6.35
C GLY A 512 -29.52 3.42 -6.10
N SER A 513 -29.81 2.32 -6.80
CA SER A 513 -29.20 1.00 -6.51
C SER A 513 -28.41 0.36 -7.64
N ASP A 514 -28.59 0.79 -8.90
CA ASP A 514 -28.14 0.03 -10.07
C ASP A 514 -27.10 0.81 -10.91
N MET A 515 -26.69 1.99 -10.45
CA MET A 515 -25.64 2.80 -11.06
C MET A 515 -24.25 2.38 -10.58
N TYR A 516 -23.32 2.20 -11.52
CA TYR A 516 -21.90 2.06 -11.25
C TYR A 516 -21.13 3.07 -12.11
N MET A 517 -20.61 4.13 -11.49
CA MET A 517 -20.06 5.29 -12.20
C MET A 517 -21.08 5.88 -13.19
N ASP A 518 -20.76 5.91 -14.48
CA ASP A 518 -21.58 6.35 -15.59
C ASP A 518 -22.43 5.23 -16.20
N ASP A 519 -22.19 3.96 -15.84
CA ASP A 519 -22.92 2.80 -16.33
C ASP A 519 -24.14 2.49 -15.45
N LEU A 520 -25.27 2.19 -16.09
CA LEU A 520 -26.52 1.74 -15.47
C LEU A 520 -26.75 0.26 -15.80
N LEU A 521 -26.90 -0.60 -14.78
CA LEU A 521 -27.17 -2.02 -14.93
C LEU A 521 -28.44 -2.43 -14.17
N THR A 522 -29.59 -2.27 -14.81
CA THR A 522 -30.90 -2.50 -14.19
C THR A 522 -31.73 -3.52 -14.98
N GLY A 523 -33.00 -3.69 -14.63
CA GLY A 523 -33.89 -4.59 -15.34
C GLY A 523 -35.24 -4.74 -14.68
N ALA A 524 -36.05 -5.64 -15.23
CA ALA A 524 -37.36 -5.97 -14.68
C ALA A 524 -37.72 -7.46 -14.90
N ALA A 525 -38.83 -7.89 -14.28
CA ALA A 525 -39.34 -9.26 -14.38
C ALA A 525 -40.05 -9.55 -15.73
N ASP A 526 -40.61 -8.51 -16.35
CA ASP A 526 -41.40 -8.60 -17.58
C ASP A 526 -41.19 -7.37 -18.49
N ILE A 527 -41.63 -7.49 -19.73
CA ILE A 527 -41.36 -6.50 -20.77
C ILE A 527 -42.11 -5.18 -20.55
N TYR A 528 -43.30 -5.22 -19.97
CA TYR A 528 -44.09 -4.01 -19.72
C TYR A 528 -43.40 -3.15 -18.66
N SER A 529 -43.02 -3.78 -17.54
CA SER A 529 -42.25 -3.13 -16.48
C SER A 529 -40.91 -2.58 -16.99
N ALA A 530 -40.22 -3.32 -17.87
CA ALA A 530 -38.95 -2.88 -18.46
C ALA A 530 -39.12 -1.67 -19.40
N LYS A 531 -40.19 -1.62 -20.21
CA LYS A 531 -40.51 -0.45 -21.05
C LYS A 531 -40.75 0.78 -20.20
N GLN A 532 -41.59 0.65 -19.17
CA GLN A 532 -41.92 1.74 -18.26
C GLN A 532 -40.68 2.24 -17.52
N LEU A 533 -39.82 1.33 -17.04
CA LEU A 533 -38.55 1.68 -16.40
C LEU A 533 -37.65 2.49 -17.35
N LYS A 534 -37.47 2.02 -18.59
CA LYS A 534 -36.66 2.72 -19.61
C LYS A 534 -37.18 4.14 -19.88
N GLU A 535 -38.49 4.30 -20.05
CA GLU A 535 -39.13 5.60 -20.29
C GLU A 535 -38.95 6.55 -19.11
N GLN A 536 -39.15 6.06 -17.88
CA GLN A 536 -38.93 6.85 -16.67
C GLN A 536 -37.47 7.26 -16.50
N LEU A 537 -36.52 6.37 -16.83
CA LEU A 537 -35.08 6.69 -16.79
C LEU A 537 -34.75 7.81 -17.77
N ILE A 538 -35.21 7.71 -19.03
CA ILE A 538 -34.98 8.75 -20.03
C ILE A 538 -35.56 10.10 -19.57
N ALA A 539 -36.77 10.09 -19.00
CA ALA A 539 -37.41 11.30 -18.52
C ALA A 539 -36.67 11.92 -17.31
N LEU A 540 -36.28 11.11 -16.32
CA LEU A 540 -35.56 11.56 -15.14
C LEU A 540 -34.21 12.18 -15.51
N PHE A 541 -33.40 11.48 -16.33
CA PHE A 541 -32.09 12.00 -16.75
C PHE A 541 -32.21 13.26 -17.61
N ARG A 542 -33.24 13.36 -18.47
CA ARG A 542 -33.52 14.58 -19.23
C ARG A 542 -33.77 15.78 -18.33
N GLY A 543 -34.44 15.58 -17.18
CA GLY A 543 -34.59 16.61 -16.15
C GLY A 543 -33.25 17.20 -15.74
N GLY A 544 -32.25 16.37 -15.47
CA GLY A 544 -30.90 16.80 -15.08
C GLY A 544 -30.00 17.31 -16.21
N GLY A 545 -30.53 17.52 -17.42
CA GLY A 545 -29.74 17.86 -18.62
C GLY A 545 -28.86 16.71 -19.13
N MET A 546 -29.10 15.48 -18.67
CA MET A 546 -28.29 14.31 -19.00
C MET A 546 -28.99 13.41 -20.02
N GLN A 547 -28.20 12.68 -20.81
CA GLN A 547 -28.71 11.75 -21.82
C GLN A 547 -28.13 10.35 -21.60
N LEU A 548 -29.02 9.37 -21.50
CA LEU A 548 -28.67 7.95 -21.55
C LEU A 548 -28.52 7.47 -22.99
N HIS A 549 -27.45 6.73 -23.30
CA HIS A 549 -27.16 6.17 -24.63
C HIS A 549 -26.64 4.73 -24.55
N LYS A 550 -26.33 4.12 -25.70
CA LYS A 550 -25.79 2.75 -25.81
C LYS A 550 -26.66 1.71 -25.11
N TRP A 551 -27.98 1.81 -25.31
CA TRP A 551 -28.93 0.88 -24.70
C TRP A 551 -28.67 -0.55 -25.18
N SER A 552 -28.59 -1.49 -24.24
CA SER A 552 -28.45 -2.92 -24.50
C SER A 552 -29.40 -3.73 -23.62
N SER A 553 -29.93 -4.82 -24.16
CA SER A 553 -30.89 -5.69 -23.49
C SER A 553 -30.87 -7.11 -24.04
N ASN A 554 -31.30 -8.08 -23.24
CA ASN A 554 -31.64 -9.44 -23.70
C ASN A 554 -33.02 -9.51 -24.37
N CYS A 555 -33.82 -8.43 -24.39
CA CYS A 555 -35.10 -8.35 -25.08
C CYS A 555 -35.05 -7.33 -26.24
N LYS A 556 -35.15 -7.81 -27.48
CA LYS A 556 -35.02 -6.98 -28.70
C LYS A 556 -36.13 -5.91 -28.83
N GLU A 557 -37.32 -6.20 -28.34
CA GLU A 557 -38.46 -5.27 -28.38
C GLU A 557 -38.19 -3.96 -27.61
N LEU A 558 -37.29 -3.96 -26.63
CA LEU A 558 -36.90 -2.77 -25.88
C LEU A 558 -35.96 -1.84 -26.66
N LEU A 559 -35.38 -2.32 -27.76
CA LEU A 559 -34.43 -1.59 -28.59
C LEU A 559 -35.08 -1.01 -29.86
N ALA A 560 -36.24 -1.54 -30.27
CA ALA A 560 -36.88 -1.22 -31.56
C ALA A 560 -37.53 0.17 -31.66
N ASN A 561 -37.84 0.83 -30.54
CA ASN A 561 -38.54 2.13 -30.50
C ASN A 561 -37.59 3.33 -30.23
N SER A 562 -36.31 3.21 -30.58
CA SER A 562 -35.31 4.26 -30.33
C SER A 562 -35.30 5.26 -31.49
N GLU A 563 -36.25 6.19 -31.54
CA GLU A 563 -36.20 7.29 -32.51
C GLU A 563 -35.06 8.29 -32.18
N VAL A 564 -34.03 8.28 -33.04
CA VAL A 564 -33.14 9.40 -33.43
C VAL A 564 -32.09 9.91 -32.39
N SER A 565 -30.83 9.46 -32.51
CA SER A 565 -29.70 10.21 -33.09
C SER A 565 -28.33 9.62 -32.70
N ASP A 566 -27.55 9.31 -33.74
CA ASP A 566 -26.13 8.90 -33.77
C ASP A 566 -25.65 7.72 -32.92
N GLY A 567 -25.61 6.56 -33.58
CA GLY A 567 -24.70 5.45 -33.25
C GLY A 567 -25.28 4.24 -32.53
N ASP A 568 -26.58 4.25 -32.22
CA ASP A 568 -27.26 3.19 -31.46
C ASP A 568 -27.53 1.93 -32.30
N VAL A 569 -26.49 1.13 -32.57
CA VAL A 569 -26.66 -0.32 -32.73
C VAL A 569 -25.42 -1.05 -32.20
N SER A 570 -25.59 -1.79 -31.10
CA SER A 570 -24.90 -3.06 -30.90
C SER A 570 -25.86 -4.06 -30.28
N LEU A 571 -26.47 -4.84 -31.18
CA LEU A 571 -26.86 -6.25 -31.11
C LEU A 571 -26.87 -6.91 -29.72
N ALA A 572 -28.03 -7.50 -29.40
CA ALA A 572 -28.32 -8.50 -28.37
C ALA A 572 -27.08 -9.03 -27.65
N ILE A 573 -27.08 -8.98 -26.31
CA ILE A 573 -26.00 -9.50 -25.42
C ILE A 573 -25.31 -10.69 -26.11
N PRO A 574 -24.14 -10.51 -26.76
CA PRO A 574 -23.41 -11.63 -27.31
C PRO A 574 -23.00 -12.52 -26.14
N ASP A 575 -22.68 -13.80 -26.40
CA ASP A 575 -22.06 -14.69 -25.40
C ASP A 575 -20.79 -14.09 -24.75
N LYS A 576 -20.27 -12.97 -25.27
CA LYS A 576 -19.15 -12.16 -24.74
C LYS A 576 -19.39 -10.64 -24.80
N ALA A 577 -20.51 -10.13 -24.31
CA ALA A 577 -20.64 -8.68 -24.03
C ALA A 577 -19.86 -8.31 -22.77
N LYS A 578 -18.96 -7.32 -22.86
CA LYS A 578 -18.33 -6.70 -21.69
C LYS A 578 -19.37 -5.81 -20.99
N ALA A 579 -19.90 -6.25 -19.85
CA ALA A 579 -20.59 -5.35 -18.92
C ALA A 579 -19.53 -4.70 -18.04
N LEU A 580 -19.55 -3.37 -17.88
CA LEU A 580 -18.60 -2.62 -17.02
C LEU A 580 -17.12 -2.75 -17.41
N GLY A 581 -16.83 -3.11 -18.67
CA GLY A 581 -15.46 -3.38 -19.11
C GLY A 581 -14.84 -4.65 -18.52
N LEU A 582 -15.60 -5.41 -17.73
CA LEU A 582 -15.18 -6.64 -17.08
C LEU A 582 -15.64 -7.82 -17.94
N LEU A 583 -14.67 -8.66 -18.29
CA LEU A 583 -14.85 -10.03 -18.77
C LEU A 583 -14.26 -10.96 -17.73
#